data_AF-A0A6V7JY59-F1
#
_entry.id   AF-A0A6V7JY59-F1
#
_cell.length_a   1.000
_cell.length_b   1.000
_cell.length_c   1.000
_cell.angle_alpha   90.00
_cell.angle_beta   90.00
_cell.angle_gamma   90.00
#
_symmetry.space_group_name_H-M   'P 1'
#
loop_
_entity.id
_entity.type
_entity.pdbx_description
1 polymer ?
#
loop_
_entity_poly.entity_id
_entity_poly.type
_entity_poly.pdbx_seq_one_letter_code
_entity_poly.pdbx_strand_id
1 'polypeptide(L)'
;DVMIITTLDTFTSFMAGCTIFGILGNLAHQMGTEDISSVVRGGTGLAFISYPDALARFTIVPQLFSILFFVMLFILALGTAMALCGSILLACVDYMPNIKNWIITLFITTIGFFISIIYITP
;
A
#
# COMPACT_ATOMS: atom_id res chain seq x y z
N ASP A 1 -3.47 9.19 -22.71
CA ASP A 1 -3.07 8.16 -21.72
C ASP A 1 -2.35 8.75 -20.52
N VAL A 2 -1.14 9.29 -20.67
CA VAL A 2 -0.37 9.87 -19.54
C VAL A 2 -1.15 10.92 -18.76
N MET A 3 -1.77 11.90 -19.44
CA MET A 3 -2.56 12.94 -18.78
C MET A 3 -3.74 12.37 -17.97
N ILE A 4 -4.42 11.33 -18.48
CA ILE A 4 -5.55 10.69 -17.79
C ILE A 4 -5.06 9.94 -16.56
N ILE A 5 -3.99 9.15 -16.69
CA ILE A 5 -3.42 8.36 -15.60
C ILE A 5 -2.91 9.28 -14.48
N THR A 6 -2.11 10.29 -14.81
CA THR A 6 -1.57 11.23 -13.82
C THR A 6 -2.66 12.03 -13.13
N THR A 7 -3.70 12.44 -13.86
CA THR A 7 -4.83 13.18 -13.27
C THR A 7 -5.62 12.28 -12.32
N LEU A 8 -5.92 11.04 -12.71
CA LEU A 8 -6.65 10.09 -11.87
C LEU A 8 -5.85 9.70 -10.62
N ASP A 9 -4.53 9.50 -10.75
CA ASP A 9 -3.64 9.20 -9.62
C ASP A 9 -3.57 10.37 -8.63
N THR A 10 -3.41 11.60 -9.14
CA THR A 10 -3.40 12.81 -8.32
C THR A 10 -4.75 13.00 -7.61
N PHE A 11 -5.85 12.81 -8.33
CA PHE A 11 -7.19 12.94 -7.76
C PHE A 11 -7.47 11.88 -6.70
N THR A 12 -7.07 10.63 -6.95
CA THR A 12 -7.19 9.53 -5.98
C THR A 12 -6.35 9.81 -4.73
N SER A 13 -5.13 10.31 -4.90
CA SER A 13 -4.24 10.70 -3.79
C SER A 13 -4.82 11.86 -2.98
N PHE A 14 -5.41 12.85 -3.63
CA PHE A 14 -6.08 13.97 -2.97
C PHE A 14 -7.29 13.49 -2.15
N MET A 15 -8.17 12.68 -2.75
CA MET A 15 -9.33 12.10 -2.06
C MET A 15 -8.90 11.23 -0.89
N ALA A 16 -7.89 10.38 -1.07
CA ALA A 16 -7.32 9.56 0.00
C ALA A 16 -6.80 10.43 1.15
N GLY A 17 -6.09 11.53 0.85
CA GLY A 17 -5.65 12.51 1.85
C GLY A 17 -6.82 13.09 2.65
N CYS A 18 -7.86 13.59 1.97
CA CYS A 18 -9.06 14.12 2.62
C CYS A 18 -9.75 13.06 3.51
N THR A 19 -9.88 11.82 3.03
CA THR A 19 -10.48 10.73 3.80
C THR A 19 -9.62 10.37 5.03
N ILE A 20 -8.30 10.27 4.88
CA ILE A 20 -7.37 9.99 5.99
C ILE A 20 -7.50 11.06 7.07
N PHE A 21 -7.40 12.34 6.71
CA PHE A 21 -7.52 13.43 7.68
C PHE A 21 -8.93 13.52 8.30
N GLY A 22 -9.99 13.20 7.54
CA GLY A 22 -11.35 13.15 8.08
C GLY A 22 -11.54 12.04 9.13
N ILE A 23 -11.01 10.85 8.89
CA ILE A 23 -11.07 9.72 9.82
C ILE A 23 -10.24 10.02 11.07
N LEU A 24 -9.02 10.51 10.91
CA LEU A 24 -8.14 10.86 12.04
C LEU A 24 -8.67 12.04 12.84
N GLY A 25 -9.27 13.05 12.21
CA GLY A 25 -9.90 14.17 12.90
C GLY A 25 -11.09 13.74 13.76
N ASN A 26 -11.94 12.85 13.22
CA ASN A 26 -13.02 12.24 14.01
C ASN A 26 -12.48 11.41 15.18
N LEU A 27 -11.39 10.66 14.98
CA LEU A 27 -10.74 9.92 16.04
C LEU A 27 -10.22 10.84 17.16
N ALA A 28 -9.50 11.90 16.80
CA ALA A 28 -8.96 12.88 17.75
C ALA A 28 -10.07 13.53 18.61
N HIS A 29 -11.20 13.86 17.97
CA HIS A 29 -12.38 14.37 18.65
C HIS A 29 -12.97 13.36 19.66
N GLN A 30 -13.06 12.08 19.30
CA GLN A 30 -13.56 11.03 20.20
C GLN A 30 -12.59 10.68 21.34
N MET A 31 -11.28 10.83 21.12
CA MET A 31 -10.26 10.57 22.14
C MET A 31 -10.05 11.73 23.12
N GLY A 32 -10.70 12.89 22.89
CA GLY A 32 -10.50 14.09 23.71
C GLY A 32 -9.10 14.69 23.56
N THR A 33 -8.37 14.31 22.51
CA THR A 33 -7.02 14.81 22.21
C THR A 33 -7.14 15.87 21.13
N GLU A 34 -6.83 17.12 21.48
CA GLU A 34 -6.83 18.24 20.51
C GLU A 34 -5.66 18.18 19.52
N ASP A 35 -4.62 17.42 19.84
CA ASP A 35 -3.41 17.30 19.03
C ASP A 35 -3.45 16.05 18.13
N ILE A 36 -3.74 16.25 16.85
CA ILE A 36 -3.67 15.22 15.80
C ILE A 36 -2.26 14.65 15.64
N SER A 37 -1.21 15.39 16.03
CA SER A 37 0.18 14.92 15.93
C SER A 37 0.45 13.72 16.85
N SER A 38 -0.27 13.64 17.98
CA SER A 38 -0.16 12.54 18.94
C SER A 38 -0.72 11.20 18.42
N VAL A 39 -1.63 11.26 17.44
CA VAL A 39 -2.30 10.08 16.85
C VAL A 39 -1.75 9.72 15.46
N VAL A 40 -0.91 10.58 14.88
CA VAL A 40 -0.29 10.38 13.56
C VAL A 40 1.09 9.76 13.76
N ARG A 41 1.19 8.43 13.68
CA ARG A 41 2.48 7.78 13.47
C ARG A 41 2.80 7.76 11.98
N GLY A 42 3.82 8.48 11.53
CA GLY A 42 4.18 8.53 10.12
C GLY A 42 4.55 7.17 9.51
N GLY A 43 4.45 7.06 8.19
CA GLY A 43 4.86 5.88 7.43
C GLY A 43 3.94 4.68 7.62
N THR A 44 4.52 3.48 7.73
CA THR A 44 3.79 2.22 7.91
C THR A 44 3.01 2.16 9.23
N GLY A 45 3.47 2.85 10.27
CA GLY A 45 2.78 2.98 11.55
C GLY A 45 1.43 3.70 11.45
N LEU A 46 1.22 4.51 10.42
CA LEU A 46 -0.06 5.18 10.20
C LEU A 46 -1.12 4.16 9.82
N ALA A 47 -0.78 3.31 8.85
CA ALA A 47 -1.70 2.35 8.24
C ALA A 47 -1.95 1.12 9.12
N PHE A 48 -0.96 0.66 9.89
CA PHE A 48 -1.07 -0.58 10.66
C PHE A 48 -1.28 -0.40 12.17
N ILE A 49 -1.18 0.82 12.69
CA ILE A 49 -1.41 1.09 14.13
C ILE A 49 -2.52 2.13 14.29
N SER A 50 -2.32 3.31 13.71
CA SER A 50 -3.22 4.45 13.93
C SER A 50 -4.58 4.24 13.25
N TYR A 51 -4.59 3.69 12.03
CA TYR A 51 -5.80 3.42 11.27
C TYR A 51 -6.69 2.32 11.86
N PRO A 52 -6.17 1.15 12.25
CA PRO A 52 -6.98 0.13 12.91
C PRO A 52 -7.57 0.60 14.24
N ASP A 53 -6.83 1.39 15.03
CA ASP A 53 -7.34 2.03 16.26
C ASP A 53 -8.48 3.02 15.94
N ALA A 54 -8.33 3.81 14.87
CA ALA A 54 -9.41 4.69 14.39
C ALA A 54 -10.68 3.92 14.01
N LEU A 55 -10.51 2.87 13.20
CA LEU A 55 -11.61 2.05 12.69
C LEU A 55 -12.30 1.25 13.80
N ALA A 56 -11.57 0.82 14.84
CA ALA A 56 -12.14 0.11 15.98
C ALA A 56 -13.12 0.97 16.80
N ARG A 57 -12.96 2.30 16.76
CA ARG A 57 -13.83 3.26 17.47
C ARG A 57 -15.03 3.73 16.65
N PHE A 58 -15.17 3.28 15.41
CA PHE A 58 -16.36 3.57 14.62
C PHE A 58 -17.60 2.90 15.21
N THR A 59 -18.64 3.71 15.43
CA THR A 59 -19.93 3.29 15.96
C THR A 59 -20.80 2.56 14.93
N ILE A 60 -20.51 2.71 13.64
CA ILE A 60 -21.27 2.12 12.53
C ILE A 60 -20.38 1.10 11.81
N VAL A 61 -20.74 -0.20 11.94
CA VAL A 61 -20.14 -1.38 11.27
C VAL A 61 -18.59 -1.37 11.13
N PRO A 62 -17.83 -1.27 12.24
CA PRO A 62 -16.36 -1.16 12.21
C PRO A 62 -15.66 -2.34 11.50
N GLN A 63 -16.24 -3.54 11.59
CA GLN A 63 -15.71 -4.75 10.97
C GLN A 63 -15.67 -4.66 9.43
N LEU A 64 -16.72 -4.08 8.82
CA LEU A 64 -16.79 -3.92 7.36
C LEU A 64 -15.72 -2.95 6.86
N PHE A 65 -15.56 -1.82 7.55
CA PHE A 65 -14.56 -0.81 7.18
C PHE A 65 -13.13 -1.31 7.38
N SER A 66 -12.88 -2.11 8.42
CA SER A 66 -11.58 -2.76 8.62
C SER A 66 -11.22 -3.70 7.46
N ILE A 67 -12.15 -4.55 7.03
CA ILE A 67 -11.93 -5.45 5.89
C ILE A 67 -11.68 -4.65 4.62
N LEU A 68 -12.51 -3.65 4.32
CA LEU A 68 -12.36 -2.81 3.12
C LEU A 68 -11.01 -2.09 3.11
N PHE A 69 -10.55 -1.58 4.27
CA PHE A 69 -9.27 -0.91 4.40
C PHE A 69 -8.09 -1.84 4.12
N PHE A 70 -8.08 -3.04 4.72
CA PHE A 70 -7.00 -4.01 4.48
C PHE A 70 -7.03 -4.57 3.06
N VAL A 71 -8.22 -4.81 2.49
CA VAL A 71 -8.36 -5.23 1.08
C VAL A 71 -7.86 -4.13 0.15
N MET A 72 -8.16 -2.86 0.43
CA MET A 72 -7.62 -1.73 -0.33
C MET A 72 -6.08 -1.73 -0.29
N LEU A 73 -5.48 -1.81 0.90
CA LEU A 73 -4.01 -1.87 1.04
C LEU A 73 -3.41 -3.06 0.30
N PHE A 74 -4.06 -4.22 0.37
CA PHE A 74 -3.62 -5.44 -0.31
C PHE A 74 -3.65 -5.28 -1.83
N ILE A 75 -4.74 -4.77 -2.40
CA ILE A 75 -4.87 -4.55 -3.85
C ILE A 75 -3.85 -3.51 -4.32
N LEU A 76 -3.64 -2.44 -3.55
CA LEU A 76 -2.68 -1.38 -3.88
C LEU A 76 -1.24 -1.91 -3.91
N ALA A 77 -0.88 -2.70 -2.89
CA ALA A 77 0.44 -3.34 -2.81
C ALA A 77 0.63 -4.37 -3.93
N LEU A 78 -0.38 -5.22 -4.18
CA LEU A 78 -0.33 -6.25 -5.21
C LEU A 78 -0.18 -5.64 -6.60
N GLY A 79 -0.99 -4.63 -6.95
CA GLY A 79 -0.94 -3.96 -8.24
C GLY A 79 0.44 -3.34 -8.51
N THR A 80 0.98 -2.65 -7.52
CA THR A 80 2.32 -2.03 -7.61
C THR A 80 3.43 -3.07 -7.73
N ALA A 81 3.36 -4.16 -6.97
CA ALA A 81 4.34 -5.24 -7.02
C ALA A 81 4.35 -5.96 -8.36
N MET A 82 3.17 -6.23 -8.93
CA MET A 82 3.03 -6.86 -10.26
C MET A 82 3.59 -5.95 -11.36
N ALA A 83 3.33 -4.64 -11.29
CA ALA A 83 3.89 -3.67 -12.24
C ALA A 83 5.43 -3.64 -12.17
N LEU A 84 6.00 -3.52 -10.97
CA LEU A 84 7.46 -3.49 -10.78
C LEU A 84 8.13 -4.80 -11.23
N CYS A 85 7.61 -5.95 -10.80
CA CYS A 85 8.14 -7.24 -11.20
C CYS A 85 8.04 -7.44 -12.72
N GLY A 86 6.91 -7.07 -13.33
CA GLY A 86 6.72 -7.10 -14.77
C GLY A 86 7.72 -6.22 -15.53
N SER A 87 7.99 -5.00 -15.05
CA SER A 87 8.99 -4.11 -15.66
C SER A 87 10.41 -4.68 -15.59
N ILE A 88 10.80 -5.29 -14.46
CA ILE A 88 12.12 -5.91 -14.30
C ILE A 88 12.25 -7.14 -15.22
N LEU A 89 11.21 -7.97 -15.26
CA LEU A 89 11.16 -9.15 -16.13
C LEU A 89 11.33 -8.77 -17.59
N LEU A 90 10.57 -7.76 -18.05
CA LEU A 90 10.62 -7.28 -19.41
C LEU A 90 12.00 -6.74 -19.76
N ALA A 91 12.59 -5.92 -18.89
CA ALA A 91 13.95 -5.41 -19.07
C ALA A 91 14.97 -6.55 -19.20
N CYS A 92 14.90 -7.59 -18.36
CA CYS A 92 15.83 -8.73 -18.44
C CYS A 92 15.66 -9.55 -19.72
N VAL A 93 14.43 -9.72 -20.20
CA VAL A 93 14.16 -10.41 -21.47
C VAL A 93 14.75 -9.63 -22.65
N ASP A 94 14.66 -8.30 -22.64
CA ASP A 94 15.23 -7.44 -23.69
C ASP A 94 16.77 -7.55 -23.77
N TYR A 95 17.45 -7.68 -22.64
CA TYR A 95 18.92 -7.85 -22.60
C TYR A 95 19.38 -9.27 -22.97
N MET A 96 18.56 -10.30 -22.79
CA MET A 96 18.93 -11.71 -22.98
C MET A 96 17.95 -12.46 -23.91
N PRO A 97 17.84 -12.08 -25.19
CA PRO A 97 16.84 -12.62 -26.12
C PRO A 97 17.00 -14.12 -26.42
N ASN A 98 18.19 -14.70 -26.18
CA ASN A 98 18.48 -16.11 -26.43
C ASN A 98 18.03 -17.06 -25.30
N ILE A 99 17.61 -16.53 -24.14
CA ILE A 99 17.21 -17.34 -23.00
C ILE A 99 15.68 -17.43 -22.94
N LYS A 100 15.15 -18.61 -22.64
CA LYS A 100 13.70 -18.81 -22.50
C LYS A 100 13.16 -17.99 -21.32
N ASN A 101 12.06 -17.26 -21.55
CA ASN A 101 11.43 -16.38 -20.56
C ASN A 101 11.18 -17.04 -19.20
N TRP A 102 10.76 -18.31 -19.17
CA TRP A 102 10.50 -19.03 -17.92
C TRP A 102 11.76 -19.19 -17.04
N ILE A 103 12.95 -19.30 -17.64
CA ILE A 103 14.22 -19.41 -16.91
C ILE A 103 14.58 -18.06 -16.27
N ILE A 104 14.36 -16.96 -17.01
CA ILE A 104 14.59 -15.60 -16.52
C ILE A 104 13.63 -15.30 -15.35
N THR A 105 12.36 -15.66 -15.49
CA THR A 105 11.37 -15.54 -14.42
C THR A 105 11.79 -16.32 -13.18
N LEU A 106 12.19 -17.58 -13.34
CA LEU A 106 12.59 -18.43 -12.22
C LEU A 106 13.82 -17.85 -11.50
N PHE A 107 14.80 -17.34 -12.23
CA PHE A 107 15.99 -16.71 -11.65
C PHE A 107 15.65 -15.45 -10.85
N ILE A 108 14.86 -14.53 -11.42
CA ILE A 108 14.45 -13.27 -10.77
C ILE A 108 13.61 -13.54 -9.53
N THR A 109 12.64 -14.46 -9.60
CA THR A 109 11.81 -14.83 -8.45
C THR A 109 12.65 -15.49 -7.36
N THR A 110 13.63 -16.33 -7.71
CA THR A 110 14.52 -16.97 -6.73
C THR A 110 15.37 -15.93 -5.99
N ILE A 111 16.01 -15.00 -6.71
CA ILE A 111 16.78 -13.91 -6.09
C ILE A 111 15.87 -13.03 -5.22
N GLY A 112 14.71 -12.65 -5.76
CA GLY A 112 13.73 -11.85 -5.03
C GLY A 112 13.31 -12.51 -3.72
N PHE A 113 13.06 -13.81 -3.73
CA PHE A 113 12.72 -14.59 -2.54
C PHE A 113 13.81 -14.54 -1.47
N PHE A 114 15.08 -14.74 -1.85
CA PHE A 114 16.19 -14.66 -0.90
C PHE A 114 16.36 -13.26 -0.30
N ILE A 115 16.17 -12.20 -1.09
CA ILE A 115 16.20 -10.83 -0.59
C ILE A 115 15.02 -10.59 0.36
N SER A 116 13.81 -11.04 0.00
CA SER A 116 12.61 -10.89 0.83
C SER A 116 12.73 -11.57 2.19
N ILE A 117 13.48 -12.67 2.32
CA ILE A 117 13.73 -13.33 3.61
C ILE A 117 14.41 -12.38 4.61
N ILE A 118 15.32 -11.52 4.15
CA ILE A 118 16.00 -10.54 5.01
C ILE A 118 14.98 -9.57 5.62
N TYR A 119 13.97 -9.15 4.84
CA TYR A 119 12.93 -8.22 5.29
C TYR A 119 11.87 -8.85 6.21
N ILE A 120 11.79 -10.18 6.27
CA ILE A 120 10.87 -10.92 7.16
C ILE A 120 11.52 -11.23 8.52
N THR A 121 12.85 -11.10 8.61
CA THR A 121 13.60 -11.37 9.85
C THR A 121 13.33 -10.26 10.88
N PRO A 122 13.12 -10.60 12.17
CA PRO A 122 12.77 -9.65 13.24
C PRO A 122 13.86 -8.63 13.56
#